data_AF-P15817-F1
#
_entry.id   AF-P15817-F1
#
_cell.length_a   1.000
_cell.length_b   1.000
_cell.length_c   1.000
_cell.angle_alpha   90.00
_cell.angle_beta   90.00
_cell.angle_gamma   90.00
#
_symmetry.space_group_name_H-M   'P 1'
#
loop_
_entity.id
_entity.type
_entity.pdbx_description
1 polymer ?
#
loop_
_entity_poly.entity_id
_entity_poly.type
_entity_poly.pdbx_seq_one_letter_code
_entity_poly.pdbx_strand_id
1 'polypeptide(L)'
;MKTLLLSLVVVTIVCLDLGYTRTCLISPSSTPQTCPNGQDICFRKAQCDNFCHSRGPVIEQGCVATCPQFRSNYRSLLCCRTDNCNH
;
A
#
# COMPACT_ATOMS: atom_id res chain seq x y z
N MET A 1 -37.48 -2.00 22.87
CA MET A 1 -36.27 -2.65 23.42
C MET A 1 -35.34 -3.32 22.38
N LYS A 2 -35.32 -2.87 21.09
CA LYS A 2 -34.44 -3.45 20.05
C LYS A 2 -33.29 -2.53 19.62
N THR A 3 -33.29 -1.27 20.08
CA THR A 3 -32.29 -0.26 19.73
C THR A 3 -30.93 -0.54 20.36
N LEU A 4 -30.89 -1.02 21.60
CA LEU A 4 -29.64 -1.37 22.31
C LEU A 4 -28.85 -2.48 21.62
N LEU A 5 -29.55 -3.51 21.14
CA LEU A 5 -28.93 -4.62 20.40
C LEU A 5 -28.38 -4.17 19.06
N LEU A 6 -29.14 -3.35 18.31
CA LEU A 6 -28.64 -2.78 17.05
C LEU A 6 -27.40 -1.92 17.25
N SER A 7 -27.39 -1.04 18.26
CA SER A 7 -26.24 -0.17 18.52
C SER A 7 -24.97 -0.95 18.88
N LEU A 8 -25.09 -2.03 19.65
CA LEU A 8 -23.93 -2.85 20.01
C LEU A 8 -23.31 -3.52 18.78
N VAL A 9 -24.15 -4.10 17.91
CA VAL A 9 -23.70 -4.78 16.68
C VAL A 9 -23.00 -3.80 15.74
N VAL A 10 -23.55 -2.59 15.54
CA VAL A 10 -22.94 -1.57 14.68
C VAL A 10 -21.57 -1.13 15.22
N VAL A 11 -21.44 -0.90 16.54
CA VAL A 11 -20.16 -0.52 17.15
C VAL A 11 -19.11 -1.62 16.96
N THR A 12 -19.48 -2.90 17.11
CA THR A 12 -18.53 -4.00 16.93
C THR A 12 -18.01 -4.12 15.50
N ILE A 13 -18.89 -3.95 14.49
CA ILE A 13 -18.50 -4.04 13.08
C ILE A 13 -17.55 -2.89 12.72
N VAL A 14 -17.85 -1.67 13.17
CA VAL A 14 -16.97 -0.52 12.96
C VAL A 14 -15.60 -0.74 13.61
N CYS A 15 -15.54 -1.30 14.83
CA CYS A 15 -14.25 -1.57 15.48
C CYS A 15 -13.43 -2.69 14.82
N LEU A 16 -14.08 -3.65 14.15
CA LEU A 16 -13.41 -4.77 13.47
C LEU A 16 -12.68 -4.34 12.20
N ASP A 17 -13.25 -3.42 11.43
CA ASP A 17 -12.62 -2.94 10.19
C ASP A 17 -11.40 -2.02 10.44
N LEU A 18 -11.28 -1.40 11.62
CA LEU A 18 -10.14 -0.55 11.97
C LEU A 18 -8.83 -1.32 12.25
N GLY A 19 -8.87 -2.66 12.33
CA GLY A 19 -7.75 -3.47 12.80
C GLY A 19 -6.83 -4.02 11.70
N TYR A 20 -7.28 -4.09 10.44
CA TYR A 20 -6.48 -4.74 9.42
C TYR A 20 -5.42 -3.79 8.86
N THR A 21 -4.16 -4.08 9.18
CA THR A 21 -3.00 -3.38 8.63
C THR A 21 -2.40 -4.22 7.49
N ARG A 22 -2.25 -3.60 6.32
CA ARG A 22 -1.64 -4.21 5.13
C ARG A 22 -0.15 -4.43 5.39
N THR A 23 0.45 -5.48 4.84
CA THR A 23 1.92 -5.62 4.77
C THR A 23 2.37 -5.41 3.33
N CYS A 24 3.41 -4.61 3.09
CA CYS A 24 3.98 -4.36 1.77
C CYS A 24 5.50 -4.53 1.78
N LEU A 25 6.10 -4.73 0.61
CA LEU A 25 7.55 -4.62 0.45
C LEU A 25 7.98 -3.16 0.49
N ILE A 26 9.08 -2.88 1.19
CA ILE A 26 9.63 -1.53 1.34
C ILE A 26 11.03 -1.47 0.73
N SER A 27 11.30 -0.42 -0.05
CA SER A 27 12.66 -0.11 -0.52
C SER A 27 13.57 0.32 0.64
N PRO A 28 14.89 0.07 0.57
CA PRO A 28 15.63 -0.45 -0.58
C PRO A 28 15.73 -1.98 -0.63
N SER A 29 15.47 -2.68 0.47
CA SER A 29 15.73 -4.12 0.62
C SER A 29 14.58 -5.03 0.19
N SER A 30 13.47 -4.46 -0.28
CA SER A 30 12.24 -5.19 -0.58
C SER A 30 11.81 -6.08 0.60
N THR A 31 11.94 -5.55 1.82
CA THR A 31 11.61 -6.26 3.05
C THR A 31 10.13 -6.02 3.39
N PRO A 32 9.36 -7.07 3.74
CA PRO A 32 8.00 -6.92 4.23
C PRO A 32 7.93 -6.03 5.47
N GLN A 33 7.03 -5.05 5.47
CA GLN A 33 6.73 -4.22 6.64
C GLN A 33 5.24 -3.93 6.71
N THR A 34 4.70 -3.93 7.92
CA THR A 34 3.33 -3.50 8.19
C THR A 34 3.17 -2.00 7.89
N CYS A 35 2.17 -1.67 7.09
CA CYS A 35 1.85 -0.31 6.71
C CYS A 35 1.24 0.47 7.88
N PRO A 36 1.47 1.80 7.93
CA PRO A 36 0.73 2.67 8.83
C PRO A 36 -0.78 2.53 8.64
N ASN A 37 -1.54 2.77 9.71
CA ASN A 37 -3.00 2.76 9.62
C ASN A 37 -3.50 3.74 8.53
N GLY A 38 -4.46 3.30 7.72
CA GLY A 38 -4.98 4.05 6.58
C GLY A 38 -4.14 3.96 5.29
N GLN A 39 -3.04 3.19 5.27
CA GLN A 39 -2.25 2.91 4.06
C GLN A 39 -2.43 1.44 3.63
N ASP A 40 -3.55 1.13 2.99
CA ASP A 40 -3.98 -0.22 2.64
C ASP A 40 -3.53 -0.68 1.24
N ILE A 41 -2.82 0.18 0.50
CA ILE A 41 -2.35 -0.06 -0.86
C ILE A 41 -0.82 -0.19 -0.85
N CYS A 42 -0.32 -1.28 -1.42
CA CYS A 42 1.09 -1.41 -1.76
C CYS A 42 1.36 -0.82 -3.14
N PHE A 43 2.50 -0.16 -3.31
CA PHE A 43 2.94 0.31 -4.62
C PHE A 43 4.35 -0.17 -4.96
N ARG A 44 4.62 -0.31 -6.26
CA ARG A 44 5.96 -0.43 -6.84
C ARG A 44 6.07 0.49 -8.03
N LYS A 45 7.03 1.39 -7.99
CA LYS A 45 7.33 2.34 -9.04
C LYS A 45 8.72 2.06 -9.59
N ALA A 46 8.85 2.06 -10.90
CA ALA A 46 10.13 2.06 -11.59
C ALA A 46 10.28 3.38 -12.34
N GLN A 47 11.35 4.12 -12.07
CA GLN A 47 11.67 5.39 -12.74
C GLN A 47 13.09 5.36 -13.29
N CYS A 48 13.30 5.92 -14.48
CA CYS A 48 14.65 6.05 -15.02
C CYS A 48 15.25 7.39 -14.57
N ASP A 49 16.47 7.35 -14.04
CA ASP A 49 17.32 8.51 -13.84
C ASP A 49 18.42 8.57 -14.93
N ASN A 50 19.38 9.47 -14.77
CA ASN A 50 20.51 9.62 -15.70
C ASN A 50 21.37 8.35 -15.83
N PHE A 51 21.33 7.44 -14.85
CA PHE A 51 22.08 6.20 -14.84
C PHE A 51 21.24 5.00 -15.29
N CYS A 52 20.01 5.20 -15.77
CA CYS A 52 19.12 4.10 -16.16
C CYS A 52 19.73 3.18 -17.22
N HIS A 53 20.60 3.74 -18.08
CA HIS A 53 21.33 2.95 -19.07
C HIS A 53 22.37 2.01 -18.45
N SER A 54 23.03 2.42 -17.37
CA SER A 54 24.09 1.63 -16.71
C SER A 54 23.59 0.77 -15.55
N ARG A 55 22.59 1.22 -14.80
CA ARG A 55 22.11 0.59 -13.55
C ARG A 55 20.69 0.02 -13.65
N GLY A 56 19.97 0.30 -14.75
CA GLY A 56 18.55 0.03 -14.84
C GLY A 56 17.70 1.06 -14.07
N PRO A 57 16.37 0.91 -14.05
CA PRO A 57 15.48 1.85 -13.40
C PRO A 57 15.62 1.80 -11.86
N VAL A 58 15.47 2.96 -11.24
CA VAL A 58 15.33 3.08 -9.78
C VAL A 58 13.97 2.52 -9.39
N ILE A 59 13.98 1.50 -8.53
CA ILE A 59 12.77 0.87 -7.97
C ILE A 59 12.47 1.47 -6.61
N GLU A 60 11.23 1.92 -6.43
CA GLU A 60 10.69 2.39 -5.17
C GLU A 60 9.44 1.57 -4.83
N GLN A 61 9.39 1.02 -3.61
CA GLN A 61 8.32 0.20 -3.09
C GLN A 61 7.90 0.73 -1.72
N GLY A 62 6.60 0.69 -1.44
CA GLY A 62 6.09 1.16 -0.15
C GLY A 62 4.58 0.99 0.03
N CYS A 63 4.10 1.60 1.12
CA CYS A 63 2.69 1.72 1.48
C CYS A 63 2.16 3.12 1.12
N VAL A 64 0.91 3.21 0.68
CA VAL A 64 0.21 4.46 0.40
C VAL A 64 -1.28 4.34 0.71
N ALA A 65 -1.93 5.47 1.03
CA ALA A 65 -3.39 5.55 1.18
C ALA A 65 -4.10 5.63 -0.19
N THR A 66 -3.47 6.30 -1.15
CA THR A 66 -3.98 6.47 -2.52
C THR A 66 -2.90 6.07 -3.50
N CYS A 67 -3.25 5.30 -4.53
CA CYS A 67 -2.31 4.95 -5.59
C CYS A 67 -1.76 6.24 -6.25
N PRO A 68 -0.43 6.41 -6.37
CA PRO A 68 0.14 7.60 -6.99
C PRO A 68 -0.36 7.79 -8.41
N GLN A 69 -0.42 9.03 -8.87
CA GLN A 69 -0.67 9.30 -10.28
C GLN A 69 0.52 8.82 -11.12
N PHE A 70 0.22 8.16 -12.24
CA PHE A 70 1.24 7.80 -13.22
C PHE A 70 1.85 9.07 -13.83
N ARG A 71 3.18 9.15 -13.86
CA ARG A 71 3.92 10.29 -14.42
C ARG A 71 4.71 9.85 -15.65
N SER A 72 4.99 10.78 -16.56
CA SER A 72 5.71 10.51 -17.81
C SER A 72 7.11 9.93 -17.61
N ASN A 73 7.76 10.22 -16.48
CA ASN A 73 9.09 9.70 -16.16
C ASN A 73 9.08 8.32 -15.50
N TYR A 74 7.89 7.74 -15.25
CA TYR A 74 7.78 6.39 -14.71
C TYR A 74 7.82 5.39 -15.86
N ARG A 75 8.71 4.41 -15.76
CA ARG A 75 8.70 3.25 -16.65
C ARG A 75 7.51 2.35 -16.33
N SER A 76 7.17 2.21 -15.05
CA SER A 76 6.02 1.44 -14.59
C SER A 76 5.54 1.90 -13.22
N LEU A 77 4.25 1.70 -12.95
CA LEU A 77 3.65 1.85 -11.64
C LEU A 77 2.68 0.69 -11.43
N LEU A 78 2.90 -0.08 -10.36
CA LEU A 78 2.00 -1.10 -9.87
C LEU A 78 1.40 -0.60 -8.56
N CYS A 79 0.08 -0.73 -8.42
CA CYS A 79 -0.64 -0.58 -7.17
C CYS A 79 -1.49 -1.82 -6.96
N CYS A 80 -1.44 -2.40 -5.76
CA CYS A 80 -2.15 -3.62 -5.44
C CYS A 80 -2.55 -3.63 -3.96
N ARG A 81 -3.54 -4.46 -3.61
CA ARG A 81 -4.22 -4.46 -2.30
C ARG A 81 -4.19 -5.84 -1.64
N THR A 82 -3.12 -6.59 -1.84
CA THR A 82 -2.85 -7.87 -1.17
C THR A 82 -1.50 -7.79 -0.47
N ASP A 83 -1.26 -8.63 0.53
CA ASP A 83 -0.01 -8.55 1.29
C ASP A 83 1.21 -8.84 0.41
N ASN A 84 2.24 -7.99 0.52
CA ASN A 84 3.51 -8.05 -0.21
C ASN A 84 3.40 -8.05 -1.74
N CYS A 85 2.26 -7.68 -2.30
CA CYS A 85 1.96 -7.84 -3.73
C CYS A 85 2.80 -6.97 -4.67
N ASN A 86 3.56 -6.01 -4.13
CA ASN A 86 4.33 -5.03 -4.87
C ASN A 86 5.75 -5.51 -5.23
N HIS A 87 5.89 -6.75 -5.69
CA HIS A 87 7.16 -7.36 -6.13
C HIS A 87 7.75 -6.73 -7.40
#